data_AF-A0AAV7Y7M2-F1
#
_entry.id   AF-A0AAV7Y7M2-F1
#
_cell.length_a   1.000
_cell.length_b   1.000
_cell.length_c   1.000
_cell.angle_alpha   90.00
_cell.angle_beta   90.00
_cell.angle_gamma   90.00
#
_symmetry.space_group_name_H-M   'P 1'
#
loop_
_entity.id
_entity.type
_entity.pdbx_description
1 polymer ?
#
loop_
_entity_poly.entity_id
_entity_poly.type
_entity_poly.pdbx_seq_one_letter_code
_entity_poly.pdbx_strand_id
1 'polypeptide(L)'
;MEFSVKYKERKIPFVLKPETSVLELKKILFSYSNIPHQLQILVSNEQPLSNEMGICDIEFTKDKLLHLTIDSNVDEVLSKFPEGEVTNYQKKMMVDIDLGNNFENRISAIKMMRRIYGYLYRVGQYQEQRLHELIQKTIPIADLVNSEMFLESEKAQIYLDSTEQAKPLLRCDQFNKAGRWGFLLSLMHWFKTKFFKWFGKIECPKCNAPMERQGYTAAFEEDLKYGAPRVEQFCCTSCKHLLRFPRYNSVERLLQSRIGRCGEWANVFAGMTTAFGYDTRLVLDLTDHVWVEVFNESTQKWIHFDPCEDISDKPLTYEVGWGKKLTYIIAFGPLEVVDVTPRYTQALEQVYNRRFEEYQLEENWFSSLLHKINSKLQEKVDPQILELVGKRNKSEQNEFELKITKRDLKKEETRSRISGFEKK
;
A
#
# COMPACT_ATOMS: atom_id res chain seq x y z
N MET A 1 -23.27 -34.11 -18.01
CA MET A 1 -22.28 -35.18 -18.23
C MET A 1 -21.46 -35.34 -16.95
N GLU A 2 -21.21 -36.56 -16.49
CA GLU A 2 -20.43 -36.84 -15.28
C GLU A 2 -18.94 -36.98 -15.61
N PHE A 3 -18.10 -36.34 -14.80
CA PHE A 3 -16.66 -36.34 -14.97
C PHE A 3 -15.99 -36.66 -13.64
N SER A 4 -14.69 -36.88 -13.67
CA SER A 4 -13.91 -37.09 -12.46
C SER A 4 -12.49 -36.61 -12.65
N VAL A 5 -11.91 -36.06 -11.59
CA VAL A 5 -10.48 -35.76 -11.51
C VAL A 5 -9.82 -36.91 -10.78
N LYS A 6 -8.86 -37.56 -11.43
CA LYS A 6 -8.07 -38.66 -10.85
C LYS A 6 -6.69 -38.15 -10.44
N TYR A 7 -6.26 -38.51 -9.23
CA TYR A 7 -4.93 -38.26 -8.71
C TYR A 7 -4.46 -39.45 -7.87
N LYS A 8 -3.37 -40.10 -8.31
CA LYS A 8 -2.93 -41.41 -7.78
C LYS A 8 -4.09 -42.43 -7.84
N GLU A 9 -4.37 -43.16 -6.77
CA GLU A 9 -5.47 -44.14 -6.71
C GLU A 9 -6.83 -43.51 -6.39
N ARG A 10 -6.88 -42.20 -6.10
CA ARG A 10 -8.13 -41.50 -5.74
C ARG A 10 -8.77 -40.90 -6.98
N LYS A 11 -10.07 -41.15 -7.12
CA LYS A 11 -10.92 -40.63 -8.20
C LYS A 11 -12.02 -39.79 -7.59
N ILE A 12 -12.12 -38.52 -7.98
CA ILE A 12 -13.03 -37.54 -7.38
C ILE A 12 -14.04 -37.11 -8.45
N PRO A 13 -15.29 -37.58 -8.40
CA PRO A 13 -16.30 -37.27 -9.39
C PRO A 13 -16.84 -35.84 -9.22
N PHE A 14 -17.26 -35.23 -10.33
CA PHE A 14 -17.94 -33.94 -10.40
C PHE A 14 -18.79 -33.87 -11.68
N VAL A 15 -19.96 -33.22 -11.61
CA VAL A 15 -20.94 -33.22 -12.70
C VAL A 15 -20.87 -31.91 -13.47
N LEU A 16 -21.19 -31.94 -14.75
CA LEU A 16 -21.09 -30.77 -15.62
C LEU A 16 -22.35 -30.65 -16.49
N LYS A 17 -23.12 -29.57 -16.36
CA LYS A 17 -24.27 -29.27 -17.24
C LYS A 17 -23.80 -28.84 -18.67
N PRO A 18 -24.67 -28.94 -19.71
CA PRO A 18 -24.25 -28.91 -21.12
C PRO A 18 -23.74 -27.57 -21.68
N GLU A 19 -24.11 -26.46 -21.06
CA GLU A 19 -23.99 -25.10 -21.64
C GLU A 19 -22.68 -24.39 -21.28
N THR A 20 -21.85 -25.01 -20.43
CA THR A 20 -20.90 -24.23 -19.64
C THR A 20 -19.73 -23.69 -20.43
N SER A 21 -19.24 -22.51 -20.08
CA SER A 21 -18.17 -21.87 -20.85
C SER A 21 -16.78 -22.37 -20.42
N VAL A 22 -15.89 -22.76 -21.34
CA VAL A 22 -14.48 -23.20 -21.12
C VAL A 22 -13.74 -22.55 -19.93
N LEU A 23 -13.97 -21.26 -19.69
CA LEU A 23 -13.35 -20.49 -18.60
C LEU A 23 -13.81 -20.93 -17.20
N GLU A 24 -15.06 -21.36 -17.03
CA GLU A 24 -15.50 -21.92 -15.76
C GLU A 24 -14.73 -23.23 -15.45
N LEU A 25 -14.18 -23.96 -16.45
CA LEU A 25 -13.63 -25.38 -16.42
C LEU A 25 -12.36 -25.37 -15.72
N LYS A 26 -11.59 -24.43 -16.25
CA LYS A 26 -10.43 -23.86 -15.65
C LYS A 26 -10.76 -23.55 -14.19
N LYS A 27 -11.78 -22.76 -13.84
CA LYS A 27 -12.10 -22.48 -12.42
C LYS A 27 -12.44 -23.72 -11.59
N ILE A 28 -13.25 -24.67 -12.08
CA ILE A 28 -13.59 -25.90 -11.34
C ILE A 28 -12.36 -26.80 -11.15
N LEU A 29 -11.57 -27.05 -12.20
CA LEU A 29 -10.36 -27.88 -12.12
C LEU A 29 -9.25 -27.21 -11.31
N PHE A 30 -9.13 -25.89 -11.41
CA PHE A 30 -8.21 -25.09 -10.61
C PHE A 30 -8.66 -24.94 -9.14
N SER A 31 -9.94 -25.20 -8.82
CA SER A 31 -10.46 -25.15 -7.45
C SER A 31 -10.04 -26.35 -6.57
N TYR A 32 -9.58 -27.46 -7.18
CA TYR A 32 -8.95 -28.60 -6.49
C TYR A 32 -7.49 -28.30 -6.11
N SER A 33 -7.32 -27.14 -5.49
CA SER A 33 -6.11 -26.38 -5.14
C SER A 33 -5.02 -27.14 -4.35
N ASN A 34 -5.30 -28.34 -3.85
CA ASN A 34 -4.35 -29.16 -3.10
C ASN A 34 -3.59 -30.20 -3.95
N ILE A 35 -3.90 -30.31 -5.24
CA ILE A 35 -3.15 -31.18 -6.16
C ILE A 35 -2.56 -30.30 -7.27
N PRO A 36 -1.24 -30.29 -7.50
CA PRO A 36 -0.65 -29.53 -8.59
C PRO A 36 -1.27 -29.90 -9.94
N HIS A 37 -1.58 -28.91 -10.78
CA HIS A 37 -2.37 -29.10 -12.02
C HIS A 37 -1.70 -30.01 -13.06
N GLN A 38 -0.37 -30.12 -13.02
CA GLN A 38 0.46 -31.04 -13.82
C GLN A 38 0.33 -32.51 -13.37
N LEU A 39 -0.38 -32.77 -12.27
CA LEU A 39 -0.49 -34.10 -11.67
C LEU A 39 -1.94 -34.62 -11.62
N GLN A 40 -2.91 -33.83 -12.08
CA GLN A 40 -4.32 -34.23 -12.12
C GLN A 40 -4.68 -34.80 -13.51
N ILE A 41 -5.52 -35.83 -13.60
CA ILE A 41 -5.98 -36.41 -14.89
C ILE A 41 -7.51 -36.28 -14.97
N LEU A 42 -8.02 -35.65 -16.03
CA LEU A 42 -9.46 -35.52 -16.25
C LEU A 42 -10.00 -36.78 -16.93
N VAL A 43 -11.02 -37.41 -16.35
CA VAL A 43 -11.57 -38.69 -16.82
C VAL A 43 -13.08 -38.59 -17.00
N SER A 44 -13.59 -39.09 -18.12
CA SER A 44 -15.02 -39.20 -18.44
C SER A 44 -15.33 -40.63 -18.82
N ASN A 45 -16.36 -41.22 -18.22
CA ASN A 45 -16.76 -42.62 -18.47
C ASN A 45 -15.57 -43.61 -18.45
N GLU A 46 -14.70 -43.47 -17.43
CA GLU A 46 -13.47 -44.28 -17.24
C GLU A 46 -12.35 -44.10 -18.28
N GLN A 47 -12.53 -43.26 -19.30
CA GLN A 47 -11.50 -42.96 -20.30
C GLN A 47 -10.78 -41.63 -19.96
N PRO A 48 -9.44 -41.61 -19.91
CA PRO A 48 -8.68 -40.38 -19.66
C PRO A 48 -8.78 -39.43 -20.85
N LEU A 49 -9.00 -38.16 -20.54
CA LEU A 49 -9.17 -37.06 -21.50
C LEU A 49 -7.94 -36.13 -21.53
N SER A 50 -6.93 -36.39 -20.69
CA SER A 50 -5.60 -35.74 -20.63
C SER A 50 -4.48 -36.78 -20.64
N ASN A 51 -3.28 -36.37 -21.05
CA ASN A 51 -2.07 -37.18 -20.99
C ASN A 51 -1.47 -37.22 -19.56
N GLU A 52 -0.45 -38.05 -19.34
CA GLU A 52 0.15 -38.30 -18.00
C GLU A 52 0.92 -37.11 -17.41
N MET A 53 1.08 -36.01 -18.17
CA MET A 53 1.70 -34.75 -17.72
C MET A 53 0.69 -33.75 -17.12
N GLY A 54 -0.59 -34.14 -17.02
CA GLY A 54 -1.62 -33.42 -16.28
C GLY A 54 -2.54 -32.54 -17.11
N ILE A 55 -3.42 -31.79 -16.44
CA ILE A 55 -4.53 -31.05 -17.06
C ILE A 55 -4.06 -29.76 -17.77
N CYS A 56 -2.84 -29.31 -17.50
CA CYS A 56 -2.29 -28.07 -18.04
C CYS A 56 -2.19 -28.04 -19.57
N ASP A 57 -2.16 -29.21 -20.22
CA ASP A 57 -2.02 -29.35 -21.68
C ASP A 57 -3.37 -29.59 -22.41
N ILE A 58 -4.51 -29.62 -21.71
CA ILE A 58 -5.81 -29.76 -22.37
C ILE A 58 -6.27 -28.42 -22.96
N GLU A 59 -6.37 -28.34 -24.28
CA GLU A 59 -7.21 -27.33 -24.94
C GLU A 59 -8.69 -27.60 -24.62
N PHE A 60 -9.21 -26.88 -23.63
CA PHE A 60 -10.57 -27.09 -23.14
C PHE A 60 -11.61 -26.54 -24.12
N THR A 61 -12.44 -27.42 -24.67
CA THR A 61 -13.70 -27.08 -25.35
C THR A 61 -14.90 -27.27 -24.41
N LYS A 62 -15.99 -26.57 -24.76
CA LYS A 62 -17.08 -26.07 -23.91
C LYS A 62 -17.86 -27.13 -23.11
N ASP A 63 -17.85 -28.39 -23.51
CA ASP A 63 -18.87 -29.34 -23.04
C ASP A 63 -18.71 -29.88 -21.60
N LYS A 64 -17.67 -29.48 -20.87
CA LYS A 64 -17.30 -30.13 -19.60
C LYS A 64 -17.29 -29.19 -18.39
N LEU A 65 -18.35 -28.55 -17.88
CA LEU A 65 -18.17 -27.63 -16.71
C LEU A 65 -19.25 -27.24 -15.63
N LEU A 66 -20.52 -27.56 -15.70
CA LEU A 66 -21.50 -26.73 -14.97
C LEU A 66 -21.79 -26.98 -13.44
N HIS A 67 -20.87 -27.30 -12.50
CA HIS A 67 -21.27 -27.47 -11.06
C HIS A 67 -20.30 -27.04 -9.93
N LEU A 68 -20.22 -25.75 -9.55
CA LEU A 68 -19.71 -25.33 -8.22
C LEU A 68 -20.40 -24.05 -7.72
N THR A 69 -21.30 -24.15 -6.72
CA THR A 69 -21.84 -22.99 -5.99
C THR A 69 -22.38 -23.40 -4.61
N ILE A 70 -22.16 -22.51 -3.62
CA ILE A 70 -22.79 -22.37 -2.27
C ILE A 70 -22.05 -23.06 -1.11
N ASP A 71 -21.91 -22.30 -0.01
CA ASP A 71 -21.25 -22.57 1.28
C ASP A 71 -19.72 -22.63 1.31
N SER A 72 -19.07 -21.49 1.58
CA SER A 72 -17.78 -21.54 2.27
C SER A 72 -17.65 -20.39 3.27
N ASN A 73 -17.48 -20.84 4.50
CA ASN A 73 -17.13 -20.10 5.71
C ASN A 73 -15.93 -19.20 5.43
N VAL A 74 -15.95 -17.94 5.88
CA VAL A 74 -14.90 -16.93 5.62
C VAL A 74 -13.50 -17.47 6.00
N ASP A 75 -13.43 -18.31 7.02
CA ASP A 75 -12.20 -18.98 7.46
C ASP A 75 -11.60 -19.95 6.43
N GLU A 76 -12.43 -20.58 5.59
CA GLU A 76 -11.99 -21.52 4.55
C GLU A 76 -11.48 -20.80 3.30
N VAL A 77 -12.00 -19.59 3.03
CA VAL A 77 -11.49 -18.71 1.97
C VAL A 77 -10.16 -18.10 2.42
N LEU A 78 -10.06 -17.66 3.68
CA LEU A 78 -8.86 -17.05 4.24
C LEU A 78 -7.69 -18.05 4.42
N SER A 79 -7.97 -19.34 4.66
CA SER A 79 -6.94 -20.40 4.81
C SER A 79 -6.31 -20.87 3.50
N LYS A 80 -6.91 -20.55 2.35
CA LYS A 80 -6.41 -20.91 1.01
C LYS A 80 -5.40 -19.92 0.43
N PHE A 81 -5.07 -18.85 1.16
CA PHE A 81 -4.07 -17.86 0.72
C PHE A 81 -2.72 -18.10 1.40
N PRO A 82 -1.59 -18.05 0.66
CA PRO A 82 -0.27 -18.38 1.18
C PRO A 82 0.09 -17.50 2.38
N GLU A 83 0.59 -18.14 3.43
CA GLU A 83 1.01 -17.51 4.69
C GLU A 83 2.04 -16.41 4.42
N GLY A 84 1.55 -15.19 4.48
CA GLY A 84 2.32 -13.95 4.55
C GLY A 84 1.54 -13.00 5.46
N GLU A 85 1.68 -13.23 6.76
CA GLU A 85 1.27 -12.38 7.89
C GLU A 85 -0.05 -11.62 7.74
N VAL A 86 -1.16 -12.37 7.71
CA VAL A 86 -2.42 -11.84 8.28
C VAL A 86 -2.46 -12.28 9.74
N THR A 87 -2.18 -11.36 10.67
CA THR A 87 -2.21 -11.66 12.12
C THR A 87 -3.61 -12.11 12.55
N ASN A 88 -3.72 -12.86 13.64
CA ASN A 88 -5.01 -13.31 14.18
C ASN A 88 -5.98 -12.14 14.49
N TYR A 89 -5.44 -10.94 14.74
CA TYR A 89 -6.22 -9.71 14.93
C TYR A 89 -6.87 -9.22 13.62
N GLN A 90 -6.14 -9.26 12.51
CA GLN A 90 -6.67 -8.91 11.18
C GLN A 90 -7.72 -9.92 10.70
N LYS A 91 -7.51 -11.21 10.95
CA LYS A 91 -8.53 -12.25 10.70
C LYS A 91 -9.82 -11.91 11.45
N LYS A 92 -9.72 -11.56 12.74
CA LYS A 92 -10.87 -11.22 13.60
C LYS A 92 -11.63 -9.95 13.14
N MET A 93 -10.93 -8.92 12.65
CA MET A 93 -11.58 -7.70 12.13
C MET A 93 -12.27 -7.90 10.76
N MET A 94 -11.87 -8.91 9.99
CA MET A 94 -12.46 -9.20 8.67
C MET A 94 -13.78 -9.98 8.75
N VAL A 95 -14.09 -10.64 9.88
CA VAL A 95 -15.26 -11.52 10.04
C VAL A 95 -16.60 -10.76 10.11
N ASP A 96 -16.60 -9.49 10.53
CA ASP A 96 -17.83 -8.74 10.84
C ASP A 96 -18.36 -7.87 9.67
N ILE A 97 -17.90 -8.11 8.44
CA ILE A 97 -18.22 -7.28 7.27
C ILE A 97 -19.10 -8.06 6.30
N ASP A 98 -20.35 -7.63 6.16
CA ASP A 98 -21.26 -8.09 5.12
C ASP A 98 -20.70 -7.72 3.74
N LEU A 99 -20.48 -8.73 2.90
CA LEU A 99 -19.89 -8.60 1.57
C LEU A 99 -20.96 -8.57 0.45
N GLY A 100 -22.24 -8.49 0.81
CA GLY A 100 -23.36 -8.49 -0.14
C GLY A 100 -23.50 -9.80 -0.91
N ASN A 101 -24.43 -9.89 -1.87
CA ASN A 101 -24.74 -11.14 -2.59
C ASN A 101 -24.18 -11.23 -4.04
N ASN A 102 -23.61 -10.14 -4.58
CA ASN A 102 -23.05 -10.12 -5.93
C ASN A 102 -21.57 -10.59 -5.93
N PHE A 103 -21.26 -11.61 -6.73
CA PHE A 103 -19.94 -12.25 -6.79
C PHE A 103 -18.80 -11.30 -7.24
N GLU A 104 -19.04 -10.41 -8.21
CA GLU A 104 -18.01 -9.46 -8.68
C GLU A 104 -17.69 -8.42 -7.60
N ASN A 105 -18.73 -7.85 -6.97
CA ASN A 105 -18.61 -6.93 -5.84
C ASN A 105 -17.84 -7.58 -4.68
N ARG A 106 -18.08 -8.87 -4.40
CA ARG A 106 -17.34 -9.62 -3.36
C ARG A 106 -15.83 -9.68 -3.64
N ILE A 107 -15.42 -9.94 -4.87
CA ILE A 107 -13.98 -9.98 -5.23
C ILE A 107 -13.34 -8.60 -5.05
N SER A 108 -13.99 -7.55 -5.54
CA SER A 108 -13.52 -6.17 -5.38
C SER A 108 -13.46 -5.77 -3.91
N ALA A 109 -14.45 -6.14 -3.11
CA ALA A 109 -14.51 -5.88 -1.68
C ALA A 109 -13.35 -6.57 -0.95
N ILE A 110 -13.10 -7.85 -1.24
CA ILE A 110 -11.97 -8.61 -0.66
C ILE A 110 -10.63 -7.96 -1.04
N LYS A 111 -10.46 -7.56 -2.30
CA LYS A 111 -9.24 -6.86 -2.76
C LYS A 111 -9.05 -5.52 -2.04
N MET A 112 -10.12 -4.75 -1.86
CA MET A 112 -10.11 -3.48 -1.13
C MET A 112 -9.73 -3.69 0.34
N MET A 113 -10.38 -4.63 1.02
CA MET A 113 -10.08 -4.97 2.42
C MET A 113 -8.63 -5.41 2.58
N ARG A 114 -8.13 -6.31 1.71
CA ARG A 114 -6.73 -6.77 1.75
C ARG A 114 -5.75 -5.59 1.63
N ARG A 115 -6.04 -4.63 0.75
CA ARG A 115 -5.21 -3.42 0.61
C ARG A 115 -5.23 -2.59 1.89
N ILE A 116 -6.42 -2.31 2.44
CA ILE A 116 -6.57 -1.52 3.66
C ILE A 116 -5.81 -2.14 4.84
N TYR A 117 -6.03 -3.44 5.11
CA TYR A 117 -5.35 -4.12 6.22
C TYR A 117 -3.85 -4.24 6.02
N GLY A 118 -3.39 -4.42 4.77
CA GLY A 118 -1.97 -4.42 4.44
C GLY A 118 -1.28 -3.08 4.73
N TYR A 119 -1.97 -1.96 4.48
CA TYR A 119 -1.44 -0.64 4.80
C TYR A 119 -1.53 -0.31 6.30
N LEU A 120 -2.60 -0.72 6.98
CA LEU A 120 -2.69 -0.63 8.45
C LEU A 120 -1.54 -1.36 9.14
N TYR A 121 -1.17 -2.54 8.66
CA TYR A 121 -0.01 -3.28 9.19
C TYR A 121 1.28 -2.46 9.09
N ARG A 122 1.53 -1.81 7.95
CA ARG A 122 2.71 -0.96 7.75
C ARG A 122 2.72 0.22 8.73
N VAL A 123 1.58 0.88 8.91
CA VAL A 123 1.45 2.02 9.83
C VAL A 123 1.65 1.60 11.29
N GLY A 124 1.23 0.38 11.65
CA GLY A 124 1.49 -0.19 12.98
C GLY A 124 2.97 -0.26 13.33
N GLN A 125 3.84 -0.59 12.36
CA GLN A 125 5.29 -0.67 12.56
C GLN A 125 5.90 0.67 12.99
N TYR A 126 5.29 1.80 12.57
CA TYR A 126 5.80 3.13 12.90
C TYR A 126 5.67 3.47 14.38
N GLN A 127 4.92 2.70 15.16
CA GLN A 127 4.72 2.94 16.59
C GLN A 127 5.79 2.25 17.46
N GLU A 128 6.70 1.47 16.86
CA GLU A 128 7.71 0.73 17.61
C GLU A 128 8.83 1.65 18.13
N GLN A 129 9.03 1.68 19.44
CA GLN A 129 10.06 2.50 20.10
C GLN A 129 11.48 2.25 19.55
N ARG A 130 11.84 0.98 19.31
CA ARG A 130 13.14 0.61 18.72
C ARG A 130 13.34 1.24 17.35
N LEU A 131 12.29 1.34 16.54
CA LEU A 131 12.36 1.97 15.23
C LEU A 131 12.61 3.47 15.36
N HIS A 132 11.99 4.13 16.34
CA HIS A 132 12.23 5.56 16.59
C HIS A 132 13.68 5.84 16.95
N GLU A 133 14.27 5.03 17.84
CA GLU A 133 15.68 5.17 18.21
C GLU A 133 16.61 4.97 17.02
N LEU A 134 16.34 3.96 16.18
CA LEU A 134 17.13 3.69 14.98
C LEU A 134 17.05 4.86 13.99
N ILE A 135 15.86 5.42 13.78
CA ILE A 135 15.63 6.56 12.92
C ILE A 135 16.39 7.79 13.42
N GLN A 136 16.25 8.13 14.71
CA GLN A 136 16.90 9.32 15.26
C GLN A 136 18.42 9.22 15.28
N LYS A 137 18.99 8.00 15.41
CA LYS A 137 20.43 7.76 15.22
C LYS A 137 20.89 7.92 13.77
N THR A 138 19.98 7.76 12.81
CA THR A 138 20.28 7.81 11.37
C THR A 138 20.24 9.23 10.82
N ILE A 139 19.39 10.10 11.39
CA ILE A 139 19.12 11.43 10.86
C ILE A 139 20.13 12.44 11.41
N PRO A 140 20.76 13.28 10.56
CA PRO A 140 21.71 14.30 11.00
C PRO A 140 20.96 15.51 11.55
N ILE A 141 20.34 15.36 12.72
CA ILE A 141 19.49 16.36 13.37
C ILE A 141 20.16 17.74 13.43
N ALA A 142 21.44 17.78 13.81
CA ALA A 142 22.20 19.02 13.92
C ALA A 142 22.31 19.76 12.58
N ASP A 143 22.49 19.03 11.48
CA ASP A 143 22.56 19.63 10.14
C ASP A 143 21.19 20.14 9.70
N LEU A 144 20.11 19.42 10.03
CA LEU A 144 18.75 19.81 9.64
C LEU A 144 18.31 21.10 10.34
N VAL A 145 18.56 21.24 11.65
CA VAL A 145 18.16 22.45 12.40
C VAL A 145 19.03 23.67 12.10
N ASN A 146 20.17 23.48 11.44
CA ASN A 146 21.03 24.56 10.96
C ASN A 146 20.92 24.79 9.45
N SER A 147 20.03 24.05 8.76
CA SER A 147 19.83 24.23 7.32
C SER A 147 19.14 25.55 7.01
N GLU A 148 19.44 26.12 5.84
CA GLU A 148 18.82 27.37 5.35
C GLU A 148 17.29 27.29 5.44
N MET A 149 16.70 26.18 4.97
CA MET A 149 15.25 25.98 4.98
C MET A 149 14.64 25.90 6.39
N PHE A 150 15.37 25.43 7.40
CA PHE A 150 14.91 25.52 8.80
C PHE A 150 14.94 26.98 9.27
N LEU A 151 16.05 27.67 9.02
CA LEU A 151 16.29 29.05 9.48
C LEU A 151 15.39 30.08 8.77
N GLU A 152 15.02 29.84 7.52
CA GLU A 152 14.09 30.65 6.73
C GLU A 152 12.63 30.53 7.20
N SER A 153 12.29 29.48 7.96
CA SER A 153 10.98 29.42 8.59
C SER A 153 10.91 30.47 9.68
N GLU A 154 10.26 31.61 9.37
CA GLU A 154 10.25 32.80 10.21
C GLU A 154 9.97 32.46 11.68
N LYS A 155 10.99 32.65 12.53
CA LYS A 155 11.00 32.39 13.98
C LYS A 155 11.16 30.92 14.39
N ALA A 156 11.64 30.02 13.53
CA ALA A 156 11.95 28.65 13.93
C ALA A 156 12.92 28.61 15.11
N GLN A 157 12.52 27.91 16.17
CA GLN A 157 13.33 27.74 17.37
C GLN A 157 13.18 26.31 17.90
N ILE A 158 14.27 25.80 18.46
CA ILE A 158 14.32 24.56 19.23
C ILE A 158 14.51 24.91 20.71
N TYR A 159 13.64 24.40 21.56
CA TYR A 159 13.74 24.48 23.00
C TYR A 159 14.50 23.25 23.49
N LEU A 160 15.83 23.32 23.49
CA LEU A 160 16.64 22.28 24.12
C LEU A 160 16.71 22.55 25.62
N ASP A 161 16.20 21.63 26.43
CA ASP A 161 16.44 21.69 27.86
C ASP A 161 17.88 21.26 28.15
N SER A 162 18.64 22.13 28.82
CA SER A 162 20.08 21.93 29.06
C SER A 162 20.37 21.03 30.27
N THR A 163 19.33 20.47 30.90
CA THR A 163 19.42 19.92 32.26
C THR A 163 19.22 18.41 32.40
N GLU A 164 18.88 17.67 31.34
CA GLU A 164 18.63 16.22 31.46
C GLU A 164 19.85 15.35 31.12
N GLN A 165 20.27 14.53 32.10
CA GLN A 165 21.43 13.63 32.05
C GLN A 165 21.22 12.40 31.16
N ALA A 166 20.00 12.17 30.67
CA ALA A 166 19.73 11.33 29.51
C ALA A 166 19.22 12.28 28.42
N LYS A 167 19.80 12.28 27.21
CA LYS A 167 19.19 13.02 26.10
C LYS A 167 17.95 12.23 25.67
N PRO A 168 16.71 12.64 25.99
CA PRO A 168 15.53 12.00 25.42
C PRO A 168 15.59 12.10 23.89
N LEU A 169 14.93 11.16 23.22
CA LEU A 169 14.70 11.26 21.79
C LEU A 169 14.10 12.64 21.47
N LEU A 170 14.61 13.30 20.42
CA LEU A 170 14.11 14.60 19.99
C LEU A 170 12.68 14.45 19.49
N ARG A 171 11.80 15.35 19.93
CA ARG A 171 10.38 15.36 19.59
C ARG A 171 9.97 16.71 19.00
N CYS A 172 8.94 16.70 18.18
CA CYS A 172 8.47 17.89 17.47
C CYS A 172 7.94 18.95 18.45
N ASP A 173 7.46 18.56 19.62
CA ASP A 173 6.98 19.46 20.67
C ASP A 173 8.09 20.32 21.29
N GLN A 174 9.35 19.89 21.20
CA GLN A 174 10.54 20.67 21.54
C GLN A 174 10.84 21.78 20.52
N PHE A 175 10.12 21.83 19.39
CA PHE A 175 10.15 22.95 18.47
C PHE A 175 8.92 23.83 18.65
N ASN A 176 9.10 25.13 18.46
CA ASN A 176 7.96 26.01 18.28
C ASN A 176 7.24 25.72 16.96
N LYS A 177 6.05 26.31 16.77
CA LYS A 177 5.20 26.05 15.59
C LYS A 177 5.93 26.21 14.25
N ALA A 178 6.76 27.26 14.11
CA ALA A 178 7.56 27.49 12.91
C ALA A 178 8.67 26.43 12.77
N GLY A 179 9.40 26.14 13.85
CA GLY A 179 10.47 25.15 13.87
C GLY A 179 10.00 23.73 13.54
N ARG A 180 8.79 23.35 13.97
CA ARG A 180 8.15 22.08 13.56
C ARG A 180 8.04 21.99 12.03
N TRP A 181 7.55 23.06 11.42
CA TRP A 181 7.39 23.11 9.97
C TRP A 181 8.73 23.16 9.23
N GLY A 182 9.64 24.04 9.66
CA GLY A 182 11.00 24.14 9.10
C GLY A 182 11.76 22.81 9.18
N PHE A 183 11.59 22.06 10.27
CA PHE A 183 12.21 20.74 10.42
C PHE A 183 11.65 19.70 9.45
N LEU A 184 10.33 19.64 9.28
CA LEU A 184 9.70 18.71 8.32
C LEU A 184 10.17 18.95 6.89
N LEU A 185 10.24 20.22 6.47
CA LEU A 185 10.74 20.58 5.15
C LEU A 185 12.22 20.16 5.01
N SER A 186 13.05 20.50 6.00
CA SER A 186 14.48 20.10 6.09
C SER A 186 14.68 18.61 5.99
N LEU A 187 13.87 17.84 6.72
CA LEU A 187 13.90 16.39 6.69
C LEU A 187 13.54 15.85 5.30
N MET A 188 12.49 16.35 4.65
CA MET A 188 12.07 15.92 3.31
C MET A 188 13.15 16.19 2.26
N HIS A 189 13.71 17.40 2.28
CA HIS A 189 14.73 17.78 1.32
C HIS A 189 16.01 16.95 1.50
N TRP A 190 16.48 16.77 2.74
CA TRP A 190 17.61 15.89 3.03
C TRP A 190 17.32 14.44 2.63
N PHE A 191 16.09 13.97 2.90
CA PHE A 191 15.67 12.62 2.55
C PHE A 191 15.83 12.36 1.05
N LYS A 192 15.36 13.28 0.20
CA LYS A 192 15.46 13.17 -1.25
C LYS A 192 16.87 13.38 -1.79
N THR A 193 17.59 14.38 -1.28
CA THR A 193 18.85 14.84 -1.91
C THR A 193 20.09 14.13 -1.38
N LYS A 194 20.04 13.57 -0.16
CA LYS A 194 21.21 12.99 0.52
C LYS A 194 21.00 11.56 1.01
N PHE A 195 19.79 11.21 1.45
CA PHE A 195 19.59 9.94 2.15
C PHE A 195 19.13 8.79 1.25
N PHE A 196 18.01 8.96 0.54
CA PHE A 196 17.31 7.88 -0.14
C PHE A 196 17.43 8.00 -1.66
N LYS A 197 17.62 6.86 -2.34
CA LYS A 197 17.86 6.80 -3.78
C LYS A 197 16.67 6.20 -4.52
N TRP A 198 16.40 6.73 -5.71
CA TRP A 198 15.36 6.20 -6.57
C TRP A 198 15.85 4.93 -7.28
N PHE A 199 15.05 3.87 -7.23
CA PHE A 199 15.30 2.65 -7.99
C PHE A 199 14.64 2.73 -9.37
N GLY A 200 15.39 3.27 -10.34
CA GLY A 200 14.94 3.51 -11.71
C GLY A 200 15.59 2.59 -12.74
N LYS A 201 16.24 3.20 -13.73
CA LYS A 201 17.12 2.47 -14.66
C LYS A 201 18.39 2.08 -13.90
N ILE A 202 18.87 0.86 -14.14
CA ILE A 202 19.94 0.27 -13.35
C ILE A 202 21.05 -0.16 -14.28
N GLU A 203 22.28 0.18 -13.90
CA GLU A 203 23.50 -0.28 -14.54
C GLU A 203 24.03 -1.51 -13.81
N CYS A 204 24.64 -2.41 -14.56
CA CYS A 204 25.21 -3.61 -13.99
C CYS A 204 26.38 -3.26 -13.06
N PRO A 205 26.39 -3.72 -11.79
CA PRO A 205 27.48 -3.42 -10.87
C PRO A 205 28.84 -4.02 -11.27
N LYS A 206 28.87 -4.91 -12.28
CA LYS A 206 30.11 -5.55 -12.77
C LYS A 206 30.70 -4.89 -14.00
N CYS A 207 29.87 -4.39 -14.92
CA CYS A 207 30.35 -3.87 -16.20
C CYS A 207 29.68 -2.58 -16.66
N ASN A 208 28.83 -1.98 -15.82
CA ASN A 208 28.08 -0.74 -16.06
C ASN A 208 27.13 -0.77 -17.27
N ALA A 209 26.96 -1.92 -17.94
CA ALA A 209 25.98 -2.05 -19.02
C ALA A 209 24.54 -2.04 -18.47
N PRO A 210 23.55 -1.57 -19.26
CA PRO A 210 22.15 -1.56 -18.84
C PRO A 210 21.62 -2.93 -18.39
N MET A 211 20.73 -2.93 -17.42
CA MET A 211 20.03 -4.13 -16.96
C MET A 211 18.56 -4.15 -17.41
N GLU A 212 18.09 -5.33 -17.83
CA GLU A 212 16.70 -5.55 -18.25
C GLU A 212 15.93 -6.36 -17.21
N ARG A 213 14.67 -5.97 -16.98
CA ARG A 213 13.78 -6.68 -16.05
C ARG A 213 13.35 -8.02 -16.63
N GLN A 214 13.59 -9.09 -15.88
CA GLN A 214 13.24 -10.47 -16.23
C GLN A 214 11.95 -10.97 -15.55
N GLY A 215 11.26 -10.11 -14.80
CA GLY A 215 10.05 -10.46 -14.06
C GLY A 215 10.32 -10.61 -12.56
N TYR A 216 9.70 -11.62 -11.95
CA TYR A 216 9.83 -11.91 -10.52
C TYR A 216 10.60 -13.20 -10.28
N THR A 217 11.30 -13.26 -9.16
CA THR A 217 11.99 -14.46 -8.67
C THR A 217 11.53 -14.79 -7.25
N ALA A 218 11.89 -15.97 -6.75
CA ALA A 218 11.52 -16.41 -5.41
C ALA A 218 12.13 -15.48 -4.33
N ALA A 219 11.31 -15.15 -3.33
CA ALA A 219 11.77 -14.51 -2.12
C ALA A 219 12.56 -15.51 -1.27
N PHE A 220 13.69 -15.07 -0.72
CA PHE A 220 14.42 -15.86 0.27
C PHE A 220 13.83 -15.66 1.67
N GLU A 221 14.21 -16.50 2.62
CA GLU A 221 13.75 -16.38 4.02
C GLU A 221 14.05 -14.99 4.60
N GLU A 222 15.23 -14.42 4.31
CA GLU A 222 15.57 -13.05 4.71
C GLU A 222 14.66 -12.01 4.05
N ASP A 223 14.26 -12.21 2.78
CA ASP A 223 13.36 -11.29 2.09
C ASP A 223 11.98 -11.29 2.75
N LEU A 224 11.46 -12.46 3.07
CA LEU A 224 10.19 -12.64 3.76
C LEU A 224 10.21 -12.02 5.16
N LYS A 225 11.29 -12.23 5.92
CA LYS A 225 11.50 -11.62 7.25
C LYS A 225 11.38 -10.09 7.24
N TYR A 226 11.82 -9.43 6.17
CA TYR A 226 11.72 -7.97 6.02
C TYR A 226 10.53 -7.52 5.15
N GLY A 227 9.54 -8.41 5.00
CA GLY A 227 8.27 -8.10 4.35
C GLY A 227 8.37 -7.93 2.84
N ALA A 228 9.30 -8.60 2.15
CA ALA A 228 9.48 -8.57 0.70
C ALA A 228 9.06 -9.89 0.00
N PRO A 229 7.75 -10.22 -0.06
CA PRO A 229 7.28 -11.42 -0.79
C PRO A 229 7.42 -11.28 -2.31
N ARG A 230 7.70 -10.07 -2.82
CA ARG A 230 7.92 -9.80 -4.24
C ARG A 230 9.37 -9.38 -4.45
N VAL A 231 10.11 -10.17 -5.24
CA VAL A 231 11.49 -9.88 -5.62
C VAL A 231 11.55 -9.72 -7.13
N GLU A 232 11.89 -8.53 -7.61
CA GLU A 232 12.11 -8.27 -9.02
C GLU A 232 13.51 -8.78 -9.42
N GLN A 233 13.63 -9.42 -10.59
CA GLN A 233 14.90 -9.89 -11.12
C GLN A 233 15.28 -9.08 -12.36
N PHE A 234 16.56 -8.72 -12.44
CA PHE A 234 17.16 -8.01 -13.56
C PHE A 234 18.36 -8.78 -14.09
N CYS A 235 18.59 -8.74 -15.40
CA CYS A 235 19.73 -9.36 -16.07
C CYS A 235 20.50 -8.32 -16.88
N CYS A 236 21.82 -8.30 -16.73
CA CYS A 236 22.69 -7.46 -17.52
C CYS A 236 22.70 -7.90 -18.99
N THR A 237 22.53 -6.95 -19.90
CA THR A 237 22.51 -7.22 -21.35
C THR A 237 23.86 -7.74 -21.87
N SER A 238 24.97 -7.26 -21.30
CA SER A 238 26.34 -7.61 -21.68
C SER A 238 26.88 -8.86 -20.97
N CYS A 239 27.09 -8.81 -19.65
CA CYS A 239 27.78 -9.89 -18.92
C CYS A 239 26.85 -10.94 -18.29
N LYS A 240 25.53 -10.85 -18.51
CA LYS A 240 24.50 -11.75 -17.97
C LYS A 240 24.44 -11.84 -16.44
N HIS A 241 25.09 -10.92 -15.73
CA HIS A 241 24.96 -10.82 -14.27
C HIS A 241 23.51 -10.56 -13.86
N LEU A 242 23.03 -11.32 -12.87
CA LEU A 242 21.70 -11.16 -12.30
C LEU A 242 21.73 -10.27 -11.07
N LEU A 243 20.77 -9.35 -10.98
CA LEU A 243 20.51 -8.52 -9.82
C LEU A 243 19.10 -8.80 -9.29
N ARG A 244 18.99 -8.97 -7.98
CA ARG A 244 17.71 -9.11 -7.27
C ARG A 244 17.34 -7.78 -6.64
N PHE A 245 16.05 -7.42 -6.69
CA PHE A 245 15.51 -6.25 -6.01
C PHE A 245 14.28 -6.64 -5.19
N PRO A 246 14.47 -7.04 -3.92
CA PRO A 246 13.38 -7.31 -3.00
C PRO A 246 12.61 -6.02 -2.65
N ARG A 247 11.28 -6.06 -2.75
CA ARG A 247 10.39 -4.94 -2.42
C ARG A 247 10.07 -4.92 -0.93
N TYR A 248 11.05 -4.50 -0.12
CA TYR A 248 10.95 -4.48 1.35
C TYR A 248 9.84 -3.55 1.84
N ASN A 249 9.12 -4.02 2.87
CA ASN A 249 8.15 -3.21 3.61
C ASN A 249 8.64 -2.85 5.03
N SER A 250 9.69 -3.51 5.53
CA SER A 250 10.32 -3.14 6.81
C SER A 250 11.07 -1.82 6.70
N VAL A 251 10.70 -0.84 7.54
CA VAL A 251 11.42 0.45 7.61
C VAL A 251 12.86 0.25 8.07
N GLU A 252 13.13 -0.64 9.03
CA GLU A 252 14.49 -0.98 9.49
C GLU A 252 15.38 -1.40 8.32
N ARG A 253 14.90 -2.29 7.45
CA ARG A 253 15.66 -2.74 6.27
C ARG A 253 15.84 -1.62 5.24
N LEU A 254 14.84 -0.78 5.05
CA LEU A 254 14.92 0.34 4.10
C LEU A 254 15.85 1.46 4.57
N LEU A 255 16.01 1.68 5.88
CA LEU A 255 17.02 2.61 6.43
C LEU A 255 18.46 2.15 6.12
N GLN A 256 18.66 0.83 5.96
CA GLN A 256 19.93 0.23 5.54
C GLN A 256 20.12 0.29 4.03
N SER A 257 19.13 -0.15 3.24
CA SER A 257 19.26 -0.23 1.77
C SER A 257 19.23 1.14 1.10
N ARG A 258 18.51 2.11 1.69
CA ARG A 258 18.37 3.51 1.24
C ARG A 258 17.99 3.65 -0.22
N ILE A 259 17.24 2.70 -0.77
CA ILE A 259 16.87 2.66 -2.17
C ILE A 259 15.48 2.08 -2.35
N GLY A 260 14.71 2.64 -3.28
CA GLY A 260 13.39 2.13 -3.63
C GLY A 260 12.60 3.03 -4.57
N ARG A 261 11.31 2.75 -4.72
CA ARG A 261 10.35 3.56 -5.49
C ARG A 261 9.35 4.22 -4.54
N CYS A 262 8.33 4.91 -5.06
CA CYS A 262 7.40 5.71 -4.26
C CYS A 262 6.86 4.99 -3.00
N GLY A 263 6.55 3.70 -3.09
CA GLY A 263 6.14 2.89 -1.93
C GLY A 263 7.19 2.83 -0.81
N GLU A 264 8.45 2.50 -1.13
CA GLU A 264 9.53 2.47 -0.13
C GLU A 264 9.88 3.87 0.38
N TRP A 265 9.86 4.88 -0.50
CA TRP A 265 10.11 6.28 -0.15
C TRP A 265 9.09 6.80 0.86
N ALA A 266 7.80 6.64 0.58
CA ALA A 266 6.73 7.07 1.47
C ALA A 266 6.73 6.29 2.79
N ASN A 267 7.01 4.98 2.74
CA ASN A 267 7.07 4.12 3.94
C ASN A 267 8.16 4.58 4.92
N VAL A 268 9.38 4.84 4.43
CA VAL A 268 10.47 5.32 5.30
C VAL A 268 10.18 6.72 5.80
N PHE A 269 9.73 7.62 4.94
CA PHE A 269 9.46 8.99 5.33
C PHE A 269 8.35 9.09 6.39
N ALA A 270 7.29 8.29 6.27
CA ALA A 270 6.22 8.20 7.28
C ALA A 270 6.75 7.68 8.62
N GLY A 271 7.63 6.67 8.61
CA GLY A 271 8.33 6.22 9.80
C GLY A 271 9.18 7.33 10.42
N MET A 272 9.88 8.12 9.60
CA MET A 272 10.73 9.22 10.06
C MET A 272 9.93 10.32 10.76
N THR A 273 8.84 10.80 10.15
CA THR A 273 8.00 11.84 10.77
C THR A 273 7.34 11.32 12.05
N THR A 274 6.87 10.07 12.07
CA THR A 274 6.31 9.46 13.28
C THR A 274 7.33 9.37 14.41
N ALA A 275 8.59 9.05 14.12
CA ALA A 275 9.67 8.96 15.11
C ALA A 275 10.04 10.30 15.79
N PHE A 276 9.72 11.43 15.16
CA PHE A 276 9.82 12.75 15.79
C PHE A 276 8.51 13.19 16.46
N GLY A 277 7.48 12.35 16.49
CA GLY A 277 6.22 12.64 17.15
C GLY A 277 5.22 13.44 16.31
N TYR A 278 5.43 13.55 14.99
CA TYR A 278 4.43 14.15 14.11
C TYR A 278 3.26 13.17 13.89
N ASP A 279 2.04 13.69 14.02
CA ASP A 279 0.84 13.00 13.55
C ASP A 279 0.92 12.75 12.05
N THR A 280 1.09 11.49 11.67
CA THR A 280 1.45 11.09 10.31
C THR A 280 0.45 10.06 9.78
N ARG A 281 0.04 10.23 8.53
CA ARG A 281 -0.70 9.22 7.75
C ARG A 281 0.10 8.79 6.52
N LEU A 282 0.13 7.49 6.24
CA LEU A 282 0.58 6.97 4.95
C LEU A 282 -0.61 7.01 3.98
N VAL A 283 -0.44 7.59 2.79
CA VAL A 283 -1.54 7.75 1.82
C VAL A 283 -1.32 6.89 0.61
N LEU A 284 -2.30 6.03 0.29
CA LEU A 284 -2.33 5.20 -0.90
C LEU A 284 -3.27 5.79 -1.93
N ASP A 285 -2.77 6.01 -3.13
CA ASP A 285 -3.56 6.19 -4.34
C ASP A 285 -3.62 4.87 -5.12
N LEU A 286 -4.83 4.34 -5.32
CA LEU A 286 -5.05 3.07 -6.01
C LEU A 286 -4.60 3.10 -7.49
N THR A 287 -4.31 4.28 -8.04
CA THR A 287 -3.71 4.46 -9.37
C THR A 287 -2.17 4.42 -9.34
N ASP A 288 -1.60 3.58 -8.48
CA ASP A 288 -0.16 3.28 -8.35
C ASP A 288 0.72 4.46 -7.88
N HIS A 289 0.33 5.10 -6.77
CA HIS A 289 1.22 6.04 -6.07
C HIS A 289 1.00 6.04 -4.56
N VAL A 290 2.00 6.46 -3.79
CA VAL A 290 1.98 6.48 -2.33
C VAL A 290 2.74 7.72 -1.84
N TRP A 291 2.23 8.40 -0.82
CA TRP A 291 2.86 9.56 -0.20
C TRP A 291 2.47 9.67 1.28
N VAL A 292 2.74 10.81 1.92
CA VAL A 292 2.53 11.03 3.36
C VAL A 292 1.66 12.26 3.60
N GLU A 293 0.83 12.23 4.63
CA GLU A 293 0.16 13.41 5.19
C GLU A 293 0.66 13.64 6.62
N VAL A 294 0.91 14.90 6.98
CA VAL A 294 1.30 15.28 8.34
C VAL A 294 0.35 16.36 8.85
N PHE A 295 -0.18 16.19 10.07
CA PHE A 295 -1.09 17.17 10.65
C PHE A 295 -0.33 18.42 11.11
N ASN A 296 -0.80 19.58 10.68
CA ASN A 296 -0.28 20.88 11.12
C ASN A 296 -1.22 21.49 12.16
N GLU A 297 -0.79 21.51 13.42
CA GLU A 297 -1.55 22.07 14.53
C GLU A 297 -1.84 23.58 14.40
N SER A 298 -1.00 24.32 13.66
CA SER A 298 -1.20 25.76 13.51
C SER A 298 -2.34 26.08 12.57
N THR A 299 -2.46 25.31 11.48
CA THR A 299 -3.51 25.48 10.47
C THR A 299 -4.71 24.57 10.69
N GLN A 300 -4.61 23.61 11.64
CA GLN A 300 -5.60 22.57 11.92
C GLN A 300 -5.97 21.75 10.67
N LYS A 301 -4.96 21.43 9.85
CA LYS A 301 -5.13 20.72 8.57
C LYS A 301 -4.11 19.60 8.40
N TRP A 302 -4.53 18.56 7.71
CA TRP A 302 -3.61 17.55 7.16
C TRP A 302 -2.92 18.14 5.93
N ILE A 303 -1.60 18.15 5.97
CA ILE A 303 -0.78 18.69 4.90
C ILE A 303 -0.17 17.54 4.11
N HIS A 304 -0.32 17.61 2.80
CA HIS A 304 0.28 16.68 1.83
C HIS A 304 1.81 16.81 1.81
N PHE A 305 2.51 15.68 1.81
CA PHE A 305 3.96 15.55 1.61
C PHE A 305 4.25 14.42 0.64
N ASP A 306 4.92 14.72 -0.47
CA ASP A 306 5.48 13.72 -1.38
C ASP A 306 7.01 13.75 -1.29
N PRO A 307 7.63 12.80 -0.54
CA PRO A 307 9.08 12.78 -0.34
C PRO A 307 9.86 12.40 -1.60
N CYS A 308 9.26 11.63 -2.52
CA CYS A 308 9.95 11.29 -3.77
C CYS A 308 9.95 12.44 -4.77
N GLU A 309 9.13 13.45 -4.54
CA GLU A 309 9.05 14.66 -5.34
C GLU A 309 9.61 15.91 -4.64
N ASP A 310 9.85 15.86 -3.32
CA ASP A 310 10.18 17.03 -2.46
C ASP A 310 9.15 18.15 -2.64
N ILE A 311 7.89 17.76 -2.42
CA ILE A 311 6.70 18.60 -2.50
C ILE A 311 5.97 18.53 -1.18
N SER A 312 5.57 19.70 -0.67
CA SER A 312 4.58 19.82 0.40
C SER A 312 3.45 20.77 0.02
N ASP A 313 2.27 20.49 0.57
CA ASP A 313 1.03 21.27 0.46
C ASP A 313 0.59 21.56 -0.98
N LYS A 314 0.72 20.58 -1.88
CA LYS A 314 0.37 20.72 -3.31
C LYS A 314 -0.39 19.47 -3.78
N PRO A 315 -1.58 19.19 -3.22
CA PRO A 315 -2.30 17.95 -3.47
C PRO A 315 -2.78 17.80 -4.92
N LEU A 316 -2.95 18.89 -5.69
CA LEU A 316 -3.41 18.81 -7.08
C LEU A 316 -2.31 18.49 -8.11
N THR A 317 -1.03 18.54 -7.71
CA THR A 317 -0.11 17.40 -7.88
C THR A 317 -0.41 16.44 -9.02
N TYR A 318 -1.19 15.43 -8.61
CA TYR A 318 -1.37 14.20 -9.34
C TYR A 318 -2.46 14.32 -10.41
N GLU A 319 -3.58 14.98 -10.10
CA GLU A 319 -4.67 15.17 -11.06
C GLU A 319 -4.28 16.17 -12.16
N VAL A 320 -3.76 17.32 -11.77
CA VAL A 320 -3.51 18.43 -12.69
C VAL A 320 -2.12 18.33 -13.29
N GLY A 321 -1.07 18.23 -12.46
CA GLY A 321 0.31 18.19 -12.94
C GLY A 321 0.65 16.92 -13.72
N TRP A 322 0.18 15.75 -13.25
CA TRP A 322 0.47 14.46 -13.88
C TRP A 322 -0.66 13.94 -14.78
N GLY A 323 -1.85 14.56 -14.73
CA GLY A 323 -2.99 14.13 -15.52
C GLY A 323 -3.60 12.80 -15.06
N LYS A 324 -3.34 12.35 -13.83
CA LYS A 324 -3.83 11.06 -13.34
C LYS A 324 -5.36 11.04 -13.31
N LYS A 325 -5.93 9.91 -13.70
CA LYS A 325 -7.37 9.62 -13.56
C LYS A 325 -7.61 8.94 -12.22
N LEU A 326 -7.63 9.74 -11.16
CA LEU A 326 -7.71 9.26 -9.77
C LEU A 326 -8.99 8.46 -9.50
N THR A 327 -8.89 7.48 -8.59
CA THR A 327 -10.01 6.65 -8.11
C THR A 327 -10.14 6.75 -6.60
N TYR A 328 -9.56 5.82 -5.84
CA TYR A 328 -9.53 5.86 -4.38
C TYR A 328 -8.17 6.36 -3.89
N ILE A 329 -8.21 7.33 -2.98
CA ILE A 329 -7.05 7.79 -2.22
C ILE A 329 -7.39 7.66 -0.73
N ILE A 330 -6.67 6.76 -0.07
CA ILE A 330 -6.96 6.33 1.30
C ILE A 330 -5.77 6.67 2.18
N ALA A 331 -6.00 7.41 3.26
CA ALA A 331 -5.00 7.72 4.26
C ALA A 331 -5.09 6.76 5.44
N PHE A 332 -3.95 6.30 5.93
CA PHE A 332 -3.82 5.34 7.02
C PHE A 332 -2.99 5.96 8.15
N GLY A 333 -3.62 6.17 9.30
CA GLY A 333 -2.99 6.56 10.55
C GLY A 333 -3.13 5.47 11.62
N PRO A 334 -2.50 5.63 12.79
CA PRO A 334 -2.60 4.65 13.88
C PRO A 334 -4.01 4.57 14.49
N LEU A 335 -4.80 5.64 14.38
CA LEU A 335 -6.13 5.75 15.00
C LEU A 335 -7.28 5.83 14.00
N GLU A 336 -6.98 5.92 12.70
CA GLU A 336 -7.99 6.17 11.66
C GLU A 336 -7.52 5.77 10.26
N VAL A 337 -8.51 5.40 9.44
CA VAL A 337 -8.42 5.23 8.00
C VAL A 337 -9.47 6.14 7.38
N VAL A 338 -9.06 7.00 6.45
CA VAL A 338 -9.91 8.07 5.91
C VAL A 338 -9.85 8.06 4.39
N ASP A 339 -11.00 8.20 3.74
CA ASP A 339 -11.05 8.54 2.32
C ASP A 339 -10.70 10.01 2.14
N VAL A 340 -9.47 10.27 1.72
CA VAL A 340 -8.94 11.62 1.53
C VAL A 340 -9.01 12.07 0.07
N THR A 341 -9.70 11.31 -0.78
CA THR A 341 -9.84 11.61 -2.21
C THR A 341 -10.28 13.04 -2.51
N PRO A 342 -11.26 13.64 -1.80
CA PRO A 342 -11.67 15.03 -2.05
C PRO A 342 -10.53 16.06 -1.91
N ARG A 343 -9.45 15.75 -1.17
CA ARG A 343 -8.29 16.64 -1.06
C ARG A 343 -7.51 16.79 -2.36
N TYR A 344 -7.49 15.73 -3.17
CA TYR A 344 -6.57 15.53 -4.29
C TYR A 344 -7.23 15.67 -5.67
N THR A 345 -8.52 16.02 -5.72
CA THR A 345 -9.29 16.19 -6.96
C THR A 345 -10.13 17.44 -6.92
N GLN A 346 -10.28 18.10 -8.07
CA GLN A 346 -11.30 19.12 -8.34
C GLN A 346 -12.48 18.58 -9.15
N ALA A 347 -12.45 17.28 -9.49
CA ALA A 347 -13.42 16.60 -10.35
C ALA A 347 -13.99 15.36 -9.65
N LEU A 348 -14.45 15.53 -8.40
CA LEU A 348 -14.87 14.44 -7.51
C LEU A 348 -15.99 13.56 -8.13
N GLU A 349 -16.94 14.15 -8.85
CA GLU A 349 -17.98 13.39 -9.56
C GLU A 349 -17.39 12.42 -10.60
N GLN A 350 -16.38 12.85 -11.35
CA GLN A 350 -15.71 12.00 -12.33
C GLN A 350 -14.90 10.89 -11.65
N VAL A 351 -14.39 11.15 -10.44
CA VAL A 351 -13.72 10.13 -9.63
C VAL A 351 -14.71 9.06 -9.19
N TYR A 352 -15.90 9.44 -8.70
CA TYR A 352 -16.95 8.47 -8.32
C TYR A 352 -17.40 7.60 -9.49
N ASN A 353 -17.56 8.17 -10.69
CA ASN A 353 -17.89 7.38 -11.88
C ASN A 353 -16.83 6.31 -12.16
N ARG A 354 -15.54 6.67 -12.12
CA ARG A 354 -14.44 5.69 -12.29
C ARG A 354 -14.41 4.64 -11.19
N ARG A 355 -14.68 5.02 -9.93
CA ARG A 355 -14.75 4.07 -8.81
C ARG A 355 -15.85 3.02 -9.04
N PHE A 356 -17.03 3.46 -9.49
CA PHE A 356 -18.13 2.57 -9.80
C PHE A 356 -17.80 1.64 -10.97
N GLU A 357 -17.28 2.19 -12.08
CA GLU A 357 -16.93 1.44 -13.29
C GLU A 357 -15.82 0.39 -13.05
N GLU A 358 -14.76 0.75 -12.33
CA GLU A 358 -13.60 -0.11 -12.15
C GLU A 358 -13.75 -1.14 -11.01
N TYR A 359 -14.46 -0.78 -9.93
CA TYR A 359 -14.51 -1.60 -8.71
C TYR A 359 -15.88 -2.18 -8.41
N GLN A 360 -16.97 -1.60 -8.96
CA GLN A 360 -18.35 -2.00 -8.67
C GLN A 360 -18.66 -2.04 -7.16
N LEU A 361 -18.04 -1.13 -6.39
CA LEU A 361 -18.26 -0.99 -4.95
C LEU A 361 -19.20 0.19 -4.70
N GLU A 362 -20.18 -0.01 -3.82
CA GLU A 362 -21.04 1.07 -3.36
C GLU A 362 -20.30 1.99 -2.38
N GLU A 363 -20.42 3.31 -2.56
CA GLU A 363 -19.78 4.30 -1.68
C GLU A 363 -20.28 4.17 -0.22
N ASN A 364 -21.55 3.81 -0.02
CA ASN A 364 -22.11 3.55 1.31
C ASN A 364 -21.46 2.34 1.99
N TRP A 365 -21.18 1.29 1.22
CA TRP A 365 -20.45 0.11 1.74
C TRP A 365 -19.03 0.49 2.13
N PHE A 366 -18.33 1.24 1.27
CA PHE A 366 -16.95 1.66 1.53
C PHE A 366 -16.86 2.58 2.75
N SER A 367 -17.74 3.57 2.86
CA SER A 367 -17.86 4.43 4.04
C SER A 367 -18.15 3.64 5.32
N SER A 368 -19.09 2.69 5.26
CA SER A 368 -19.42 1.80 6.39
C SER A 368 -18.24 0.91 6.80
N LEU A 369 -17.46 0.43 5.83
CA LEU A 369 -16.23 -0.32 6.08
C LEU A 369 -15.22 0.53 6.86
N LEU A 370 -14.94 1.75 6.39
CA LEU A 370 -14.00 2.65 7.07
C LEU A 370 -14.48 3.01 8.48
N HIS A 371 -15.79 3.28 8.64
CA HIS A 371 -16.38 3.53 9.96
C HIS A 371 -16.16 2.34 10.92
N LYS A 372 -16.45 1.10 10.49
CA LYS A 372 -16.22 -0.11 11.29
C LYS A 372 -14.76 -0.26 11.70
N ILE A 373 -13.83 -0.04 10.76
CA ILE A 373 -12.39 -0.10 11.04
C ILE A 373 -12.00 0.96 12.07
N ASN A 374 -12.45 2.21 11.89
CA ASN A 374 -12.13 3.31 12.80
C ASN A 374 -12.71 3.07 14.20
N SER A 375 -13.95 2.59 14.31
CA SER A 375 -14.53 2.20 15.61
C SER A 375 -13.68 1.18 16.35
N LYS A 376 -13.06 0.23 15.62
CA LYS A 376 -12.18 -0.78 16.20
C LYS A 376 -10.80 -0.24 16.58
N LEU A 377 -10.21 0.62 15.76
CA LEU A 377 -8.95 1.29 16.09
C LEU A 377 -9.10 2.20 17.33
N GLN A 378 -10.30 2.74 17.54
CA GLN A 378 -10.60 3.72 18.58
C GLN A 378 -11.22 3.11 19.86
N GLU A 379 -11.55 1.82 19.87
CA GLU A 379 -12.30 1.15 20.94
C GLU A 379 -11.67 1.28 22.34
N LYS A 380 -10.33 1.36 22.41
CA LYS A 380 -9.56 1.40 23.67
C LYS A 380 -8.60 2.59 23.76
N VAL A 381 -8.94 3.67 23.07
CA VAL A 381 -8.11 4.89 23.03
C VAL A 381 -8.59 5.86 24.12
N ASP A 382 -7.65 6.63 24.66
CA ASP A 382 -7.96 7.65 25.67
C ASP A 382 -9.02 8.67 25.16
N PRO A 383 -10.05 8.99 25.96
CA PRO A 383 -11.11 9.91 25.54
C PRO A 383 -10.63 11.30 25.09
N GLN A 384 -9.55 11.83 25.66
CA GLN A 384 -9.00 13.13 25.25
C GLN A 384 -8.37 13.05 23.85
N ILE A 385 -7.70 11.93 23.55
CA ILE A 385 -7.17 11.68 22.21
C ILE A 385 -8.33 11.53 21.22
N LEU A 386 -9.41 10.84 21.59
CA LEU A 386 -10.60 10.71 20.74
C LEU A 386 -11.28 12.06 20.47
N GLU A 387 -11.33 12.95 21.46
CA GLU A 387 -11.85 14.32 21.27
C GLU A 387 -10.98 15.11 20.28
N LEU A 388 -9.65 14.98 20.37
CA LEU A 388 -8.72 15.59 19.43
C LEU A 388 -8.92 15.04 18.00
N VAL A 389 -9.01 13.73 17.84
CA VAL A 389 -9.31 13.08 16.55
C VAL A 389 -10.65 13.57 15.99
N GLY A 390 -11.70 13.65 16.82
CA GLY A 390 -13.00 14.18 16.42
C GLY A 390 -12.95 15.62 15.93
N LYS A 391 -12.19 16.50 16.60
CA LYS A 391 -11.96 17.89 16.18
C LYS A 391 -11.24 17.95 14.82
N ARG A 392 -10.22 17.12 14.63
CA ARG A 392 -9.47 17.03 13.36
C ARG A 392 -10.37 16.55 12.22
N ASN A 393 -11.18 15.52 12.44
CA ASN A 393 -12.09 14.97 11.44
C ASN A 393 -13.16 15.97 11.02
N LYS A 394 -13.67 16.77 11.97
CA LYS A 394 -14.59 17.86 11.64
C LYS A 394 -13.91 18.95 10.79
N SER A 395 -12.66 19.30 11.11
CA SER A 395 -11.89 20.26 10.31
C SER A 395 -11.63 19.76 8.88
N GLU A 396 -11.27 18.47 8.74
CA GLU A 396 -11.03 17.81 7.46
C GLU A 396 -12.33 17.70 6.62
N GLN A 397 -13.46 17.36 7.24
CA GLN A 397 -14.75 17.32 6.54
C GLN A 397 -15.15 18.71 6.02
N ASN A 398 -14.97 19.76 6.83
CA ASN A 398 -15.19 21.14 6.39
C ASN A 398 -14.25 21.51 5.22
N GLU A 399 -12.98 21.06 5.25
CA GLU A 399 -12.04 21.26 4.13
C GLU A 399 -12.59 20.62 2.84
N PHE A 400 -13.13 19.41 2.92
CA PHE A 400 -13.67 18.68 1.77
C PHE A 400 -14.93 19.34 1.21
N GLU A 401 -15.83 19.80 2.07
CA GLU A 401 -17.05 20.51 1.67
C GLU A 401 -16.75 21.85 0.99
N LEU A 402 -15.78 22.61 1.51
CA LEU A 402 -15.35 23.87 0.88
C LEU A 402 -14.69 23.64 -0.49
N LYS A 403 -13.96 22.52 -0.66
CA LYS A 403 -13.28 22.14 -1.91
C LYS A 403 -14.21 21.64 -3.02
N ILE A 404 -15.51 21.50 -2.76
CA ILE A 404 -16.52 21.32 -3.82
C ILE A 404 -16.50 22.52 -4.79
N THR A 405 -16.02 23.69 -4.35
CA THR A 405 -15.75 24.83 -5.21
C THR A 405 -14.31 24.80 -5.76
N LYS A 406 -14.15 24.92 -7.09
CA LYS A 406 -12.84 24.97 -7.75
C LYS A 406 -12.02 26.11 -7.15
N ARG A 407 -10.89 25.77 -6.54
CA ARG A 407 -9.89 26.76 -6.10
C ARG A 407 -8.85 27.01 -7.18
N ASP A 408 -8.18 28.14 -7.07
CA ASP A 408 -7.00 28.43 -7.88
C ASP A 408 -5.88 27.42 -7.60
N LEU A 409 -5.19 27.06 -8.67
CA LEU A 409 -4.04 26.15 -8.65
C LEU A 409 -2.80 26.88 -8.16
N LYS A 410 -2.03 26.24 -7.29
CA LYS A 410 -0.67 26.70 -7.01
C LYS A 410 0.18 26.39 -8.24
N LYS A 411 1.10 27.29 -8.62
CA LYS A 411 1.94 27.13 -9.81
C LYS A 411 2.69 25.80 -9.84
N GLU A 412 3.11 25.33 -8.68
CA GLU A 412 3.86 24.07 -8.55
C GLU A 412 2.97 22.82 -8.70
N GLU A 413 1.64 22.95 -8.57
CA GLU A 413 0.71 21.82 -8.76
C GLU A 413 0.55 21.42 -10.23
N THR A 414 0.97 22.28 -11.17
CA THR A 414 0.93 21.98 -12.61
C THR A 414 2.20 21.31 -13.11
N ARG A 415 3.14 20.97 -12.23
CA ARG A 415 4.42 20.39 -12.63
C ARG A 415 4.29 18.90 -12.96
N SER A 416 5.05 18.44 -13.94
CA SER A 416 5.16 17.02 -14.27
C SER A 416 6.00 16.25 -13.24
N ARG A 417 5.87 14.93 -13.26
CA ARG A 417 6.61 14.01 -12.38
C ARG A 417 8.12 14.12 -12.57
N ILE A 418 8.87 14.20 -11.47
CA ILE A 418 10.34 14.26 -11.48
C ILE A 418 10.94 12.88 -11.14
N SER A 419 10.37 12.16 -10.17
CA SER A 419 10.84 10.81 -9.81
C SER A 419 10.71 9.84 -10.99
N GLY A 420 11.71 8.97 -11.17
CA GLY A 420 11.72 8.01 -12.28
C GLY A 420 12.15 8.58 -13.64
N PHE A 421 12.38 9.89 -13.74
CA PHE A 421 13.01 10.53 -14.89
C PHE A 421 14.40 11.04 -14.49
N GLU A 422 15.41 10.18 -14.61
CA GLU A 422 16.78 10.69 -14.69
C GLU A 422 16.93 11.39 -16.04
N LYS A 423 17.27 12.69 -16.04
CA LYS A 423 17.66 13.40 -17.26
C LYS A 423 18.80 12.60 -17.89
N LYS A 424 18.62 12.24 -19.17
CA LYS A 424 19.65 11.65 -20.01
C LYS A 424 20.92 12.49 -20.01
#